data_AF-A0A3C1BMB7-F1
#
_entry.id   AF-A0A3C1BMB7-F1
#
_cell.length_a   1.000
_cell.length_b   1.000
_cell.length_c   1.000
_cell.angle_alpha   90.00
_cell.angle_beta   90.00
_cell.angle_gamma   90.00
#
_symmetry.space_group_name_H-M   'P 1'
#
loop_
_entity.id
_entity.type
_entity.pdbx_description
1 polymer ?
#
loop_
_entity_poly.entity_id
_entity_poly.type
_entity_poly.pdbx_seq_one_letter_code
_entity_poly.pdbx_strand_id
1 'polypeptide(L)'
;MAEWTPKPARPAPASSVGFAAWARRNLFATPGDVALSVLGAVFIVWLGNVLIDWAFINASFSGDDRTACLKPVQGACWPFIDAKLGQFIYGRYPQAEIWRG
;
A
#
# COMPACT_ATOMS: atom_id res chain seq x y z
N MET A 1 -62.63 -13.31 7.75
CA MET A 1 -61.50 -12.38 7.55
C MET A 1 -60.26 -13.12 8.04
N ALA A 2 -59.28 -13.36 7.17
CA ALA A 2 -58.07 -14.08 7.57
C ALA A 2 -57.16 -13.11 8.34
N GLU A 3 -56.82 -13.49 9.57
CA GLU A 3 -55.98 -12.69 10.46
C GLU A 3 -54.52 -12.86 10.06
N TRP A 4 -53.88 -11.77 9.63
CA TRP A 4 -52.47 -11.77 9.23
C TRP A 4 -51.59 -11.72 10.47
N THR A 5 -50.82 -12.79 10.71
CA THR A 5 -49.87 -12.86 11.83
C THR A 5 -48.45 -12.53 11.33
N PRO A 6 -47.82 -11.44 11.78
CA PRO A 6 -46.45 -11.12 11.39
C PRO A 6 -45.48 -12.19 11.90
N LYS A 7 -44.61 -12.67 11.01
CA LYS A 7 -43.56 -13.63 11.36
C LYS A 7 -42.45 -12.89 12.12
N PRO A 8 -41.90 -13.44 13.22
CA PRO A 8 -40.85 -12.79 13.98
C PRO A 8 -39.59 -12.58 13.14
N ALA A 9 -38.92 -11.44 13.35
CA ALA A 9 -37.69 -11.09 12.64
C ALA A 9 -36.60 -12.12 12.94
N ARG A 10 -36.04 -12.73 11.89
CA ARG A 10 -34.88 -13.62 12.01
C ARG A 10 -33.60 -12.80 11.90
N PRO A 11 -32.54 -13.16 12.65
CA PRO A 11 -31.23 -12.53 12.45
C PRO A 11 -30.75 -12.75 11.01
N ALA A 12 -29.98 -11.79 10.49
CA ALA A 12 -29.40 -11.89 9.16
C ALA A 12 -28.58 -13.20 9.04
N PRO A 13 -28.62 -13.90 7.90
CA PRO A 13 -27.84 -15.12 7.72
C PRO A 13 -26.36 -14.87 8.05
N ALA A 14 -25.74 -15.75 8.83
CA ALA A 14 -24.34 -15.60 9.22
C ALA A 14 -23.37 -15.45 8.01
N SER A 15 -23.77 -15.98 6.84
CA SER A 15 -23.05 -15.84 5.57
C SER A 15 -23.13 -14.45 4.92
N SER A 16 -23.97 -13.56 5.45
CA SER A 16 -24.24 -12.22 4.92
C SER A 16 -23.56 -11.09 5.69
N VAL A 17 -22.91 -11.43 6.81
CA VAL A 17 -22.28 -10.50 7.76
C VAL A 17 -20.78 -10.81 7.92
N GLY A 18 -19.96 -9.77 8.10
CA GLY A 18 -18.51 -9.89 8.35
C GLY A 18 -17.61 -9.73 7.12
N PHE A 19 -16.29 -9.70 7.37
CA PHE A 19 -15.26 -9.45 6.35
C PHE A 19 -15.27 -10.48 5.22
N ALA A 20 -15.47 -11.76 5.55
CA ALA A 20 -15.52 -12.82 4.55
C ALA A 20 -16.72 -12.68 3.61
N ALA A 21 -17.89 -12.26 4.12
CA ALA A 21 -19.08 -12.01 3.31
C ALA A 21 -18.90 -10.77 2.41
N TRP A 22 -18.23 -9.73 2.91
CA TRP A 22 -17.85 -8.54 2.13
C TRP A 22 -16.86 -8.88 1.01
N ALA A 23 -15.79 -9.61 1.32
CA ALA A 23 -14.78 -10.00 0.35
C ALA A 23 -15.38 -10.85 -0.77
N ARG A 24 -16.27 -11.79 -0.44
CA ARG A 24 -16.96 -12.62 -1.44
C ARG A 24 -17.88 -11.81 -2.36
N ARG A 25 -18.52 -10.76 -1.84
CA ARG A 25 -19.40 -9.87 -2.61
C ARG A 25 -18.67 -8.81 -3.43
N ASN A 26 -17.45 -8.42 -3.03
CA ASN A 26 -16.75 -7.30 -3.65
C ASN A 26 -15.51 -7.72 -4.46
N LEU A 27 -14.78 -8.75 -4.04
CA LEU A 27 -13.57 -9.23 -4.72
C LEU A 27 -13.80 -10.49 -5.56
N PHE A 28 -14.82 -11.29 -5.24
CA PHE A 28 -15.03 -12.61 -5.85
C PHE A 28 -16.47 -12.83 -6.35
N ALA A 29 -17.18 -11.75 -6.68
CA ALA A 29 -18.59 -11.83 -7.10
C ALA A 29 -18.75 -12.38 -8.53
N THR A 30 -17.84 -12.02 -9.44
CA THR A 30 -17.81 -12.52 -10.82
C THR A 30 -16.46 -13.14 -11.16
N PRO A 31 -16.37 -14.01 -12.20
CA PRO A 31 -15.10 -14.54 -12.67
C PRO A 31 -14.09 -13.45 -13.06
N GLY A 32 -14.56 -12.30 -13.54
CA GLY A 32 -13.73 -11.11 -13.82
C GLY A 32 -13.15 -10.49 -12.55
N ASP A 33 -13.97 -10.34 -11.51
CA ASP A 33 -13.50 -9.81 -10.22
C ASP A 33 -12.47 -10.73 -9.57
N VAL A 34 -12.66 -12.06 -9.68
CA VAL A 34 -11.69 -13.05 -9.20
C VAL A 34 -10.36 -12.88 -9.94
N ALA A 35 -10.39 -12.79 -11.27
CA ALA A 35 -9.18 -12.61 -12.07
C ALA A 35 -8.45 -11.31 -11.71
N LEU A 36 -9.19 -10.19 -11.61
CA LEU A 36 -8.61 -8.90 -11.26
C LEU A 36 -8.01 -8.90 -9.85
N SER A 37 -8.71 -9.52 -8.89
CA SER A 37 -8.24 -9.62 -7.50
C SER A 37 -6.97 -10.46 -7.38
N VAL A 38 -6.90 -11.59 -8.10
CA VAL A 38 -5.70 -12.44 -8.14
C VAL A 38 -4.54 -11.71 -8.82
N LEU A 39 -4.77 -11.07 -9.96
CA LEU A 39 -3.74 -10.29 -10.65
C LEU A 39 -3.23 -9.13 -9.78
N GLY A 40 -4.13 -8.42 -9.11
CA GLY A 40 -3.78 -7.37 -8.16
C GLY A 40 -2.94 -7.91 -7.00
N ALA A 41 -3.31 -9.05 -6.42
CA ALA A 41 -2.54 -9.67 -5.34
C ALA A 41 -1.13 -10.08 -5.80
N VAL A 42 -1.02 -10.72 -6.96
CA VAL A 42 0.28 -11.11 -7.54
C VAL A 42 1.13 -9.87 -7.81
N PHE A 43 0.54 -8.81 -8.38
CA PHE A 43 1.22 -7.56 -8.64
C PHE A 43 1.75 -6.91 -7.36
N ILE A 44 0.95 -6.88 -6.28
CA ILE A 44 1.37 -6.35 -4.98
C ILE A 44 2.54 -7.14 -4.41
N VAL A 45 2.49 -8.47 -4.46
CA VAL A 45 3.59 -9.33 -3.96
C VAL A 45 4.86 -9.11 -4.77
N TRP A 46 4.75 -9.08 -6.10
CA TRP A 46 5.88 -8.85 -6.99
C TRP A 46 6.50 -7.46 -6.75
N LEU A 47 5.68 -6.41 -6.72
CA LEU A 47 6.12 -5.04 -6.48
C LEU A 47 6.75 -4.91 -5.09
N GLY A 48 6.16 -5.54 -4.08
CA GLY A 48 6.70 -5.58 -2.73
C GLY A 48 8.12 -6.16 -2.70
N ASN A 49 8.36 -7.27 -3.41
CA ASN A 49 9.68 -7.89 -3.47
C ASN A 49 10.71 -6.95 -4.12
N VAL A 50 10.37 -6.36 -5.27
CA VAL A 50 11.25 -5.40 -5.96
C VAL A 50 11.57 -4.18 -5.08
N LEU A 51 10.56 -3.64 -4.38
CA LEU A 51 10.74 -2.49 -3.50
C LEU A 51 11.59 -2.82 -2.28
N ILE A 52 11.42 -4.00 -1.68
CA ILE A 52 12.22 -4.43 -0.53
C ILE A 52 13.68 -4.65 -0.94
N ASP A 53 13.90 -5.33 -2.07
CA ASP A 53 15.23 -5.54 -2.63
C ASP A 53 15.94 -4.22 -2.91
N TRP A 54 15.22 -3.23 -3.42
CA TRP A 54 15.75 -1.90 -3.70
C TRP A 54 15.98 -1.07 -2.43
N ALA A 55 15.01 -1.00 -1.52
CA ALA A 55 15.03 -0.10 -0.35
C ALA A 55 15.88 -0.60 0.81
N PHE A 56 16.04 -1.92 0.94
CA PHE A 56 16.70 -2.54 2.10
C PHE A 56 17.86 -3.44 1.73
N ILE A 57 17.73 -4.32 0.73
CA ILE A 57 18.76 -5.33 0.44
C ILE A 57 19.96 -4.70 -0.29
N ASN A 58 19.70 -3.97 -1.37
CA ASN A 58 20.74 -3.36 -2.20
C ASN A 58 21.00 -1.89 -1.84
N ALA A 59 20.45 -1.41 -0.72
CA ALA A 59 20.54 -0.02 -0.31
C ALA A 59 21.89 0.32 0.34
N SER A 60 22.33 1.57 0.17
CA SER A 60 23.44 2.14 0.94
C SER A 60 22.88 2.95 2.10
N PHE A 61 23.17 2.52 3.33
CA PHE A 61 22.69 3.16 4.55
C PHE A 61 23.62 4.25 5.11
N SER A 62 24.93 4.12 4.88
CA SER A 62 25.95 5.02 5.41
C SER A 62 26.89 5.50 4.32
N GLY A 63 27.32 6.76 4.41
CA GLY A 63 28.33 7.34 3.53
C GLY A 63 28.29 8.85 3.55
N ASP A 64 29.47 9.46 3.53
CA ASP A 64 29.61 10.92 3.63
C ASP A 64 29.38 11.64 2.29
N ASP A 65 29.55 10.91 1.18
CA ASP A 65 29.50 11.46 -0.18
C ASP A 65 28.72 10.56 -1.15
N ARG A 66 28.36 11.13 -2.31
CA ARG A 66 27.65 10.43 -3.41
C ARG A 66 28.33 9.14 -3.87
N THR A 67 29.64 9.04 -3.66
CA THR A 67 30.46 7.86 -3.99
C THR A 67 30.06 6.64 -3.19
N ALA A 68 29.46 6.81 -2.01
CA ALA A 68 28.96 5.71 -1.18
C ALA A 68 27.80 4.92 -1.82
N CYS A 69 27.14 5.51 -2.83
CA CYS A 69 26.04 4.90 -3.57
C CYS A 69 26.45 4.41 -4.97
N LEU A 70 27.70 4.63 -5.39
CA LEU A 70 28.25 4.16 -6.66
C LEU A 70 28.75 2.71 -6.51
N LYS A 71 27.83 1.74 -6.51
CA LYS A 71 28.13 0.29 -6.48
C LYS A 71 27.63 -0.39 -7.77
N PRO A 72 28.18 -1.57 -8.14
CA PRO A 72 27.73 -2.31 -9.32
C PRO A 72 26.24 -2.70 -9.27
N VAL A 73 25.75 -3.05 -8.08
CA VAL A 73 24.33 -3.24 -7.80
C VAL A 73 23.85 -2.02 -7.02
N GLN A 74 22.87 -1.29 -7.56
CA GLN A 74 22.38 -0.03 -7.01
C GLN A 74 20.96 -0.20 -6.45
N GLY A 75 20.78 0.11 -5.18
CA GLY A 75 19.48 0.26 -4.52
C GLY A 75 19.23 1.69 -4.06
N ALA A 76 18.41 1.86 -3.02
CA ALA A 76 18.14 3.17 -2.41
C ALA A 76 19.41 3.75 -1.75
N CYS A 77 19.63 5.05 -1.95
CA CYS A 77 20.73 5.78 -1.33
C CYS A 77 20.19 6.59 -0.14
N TRP A 78 20.17 6.00 1.05
CA TRP A 78 19.63 6.65 2.26
C TRP A 78 20.37 7.93 2.66
N PRO A 79 21.72 8.02 2.58
CA PRO A 79 22.43 9.28 2.87
C PRO A 79 21.99 10.44 1.98
N PHE A 80 21.69 10.17 0.71
CA PHE A 80 21.15 11.19 -0.19
C PHE A 80 19.73 11.59 0.17
N ILE A 81 18.87 10.61 0.50
CA ILE A 81 17.49 10.87 0.91
C ILE A 81 17.47 11.73 2.18
N ASP A 82 18.29 11.40 3.18
CA ASP A 82 18.39 12.15 4.44
C ASP A 82 18.87 13.59 4.19
N ALA A 83 19.97 13.75 3.44
CA ALA A 83 20.52 15.06 3.11
C ALA A 83 19.57 15.94 2.28
N LYS A 84 18.60 15.35 1.57
CA LYS A 84 17.63 16.05 0.71
C LYS A 84 16.19 15.95 1.18
N LEU A 85 15.92 15.37 2.34
CA LEU A 85 14.56 15.14 2.83
C LEU A 85 13.80 16.46 2.98
N GLY A 86 14.46 17.49 3.52
CA GLY A 86 13.89 18.83 3.64
C GLY A 86 13.51 19.44 2.28
N GLN A 87 14.25 19.14 1.22
CA GLN A 87 13.93 19.59 -0.14
C GLN A 87 12.78 18.79 -0.75
N PHE A 88 12.58 17.51 -0.39
CA PHE A 88 11.43 16.74 -0.83
C PHE A 88 10.12 17.20 -0.17
N ILE A 89 10.18 17.53 1.13
CA ILE A 89 9.01 17.97 1.90
C ILE A 89 8.65 19.43 1.56
N TYR A 90 9.63 20.33 1.59
CA TYR A 90 9.41 21.77 1.46
C TYR A 90 9.75 22.31 0.06
N GLY A 91 10.17 21.46 -0.88
CA GLY A 91 10.55 21.89 -2.22
C GLY A 91 11.80 22.77 -2.22
N ARG A 92 11.79 23.83 -3.03
CA ARG A 92 12.93 24.76 -3.19
C ARG A 92 12.92 25.90 -2.16
N TYR A 93 12.05 25.86 -1.14
CA TYR A 93 12.02 26.91 -0.14
C TYR A 93 13.31 26.94 0.69
N PRO A 94 13.96 28.11 0.83
CA PRO A 94 15.06 28.25 1.77
C PRO A 94 14.56 28.03 3.20
N GLN A 95 15.43 27.54 4.09
CA GLN A 95 15.04 27.12 5.45
C GLN A 95 14.29 28.21 6.24
N ALA A 96 14.63 29.48 6.03
CA ALA A 96 14.00 30.61 6.69
C ALA A 96 12.55 30.90 6.23
N GLU A 97 12.10 30.31 5.13
CA GLU A 97 10.78 30.57 4.52
C GLU A 97 9.82 29.38 4.63
N ILE A 98 10.23 28.27 5.26
CA ILE A 98 9.43 27.04 5.39
C ILE A 98 8.07 27.29 6.05
N TRP A 99 7.96 28.29 6.93
CA TRP A 99 6.72 28.66 7.63
C TRP A 99 5.62 29.22 6.71
N ARG A 100 5.93 29.53 5.44
CA ARG A 100 4.96 30.03 4.44
C ARG A 100 4.26 28.91 3.66
N GLY A 101 4.63 27.66 3.90
CA GLY A 101 4.05 26.46 3.27
C GLY A 101 2.83 25.91 3.98
#